data_AF-A0A522MYY4-F1
#
_entry.id   AF-A0A522MYY4-F1
#
_cell.length_a   1.000
_cell.length_b   1.000
_cell.length_c   1.000
_cell.angle_alpha   90.00
_cell.angle_beta   90.00
_cell.angle_gamma   90.00
#
_symmetry.space_group_name_H-M   'P 1'
#
loop_
_entity.id
_entity.type
_entity.pdbx_description
1 polymer ?
#
loop_
_entity_poly.entity_id
_entity_poly.type
_entity_poly.pdbx_seq_one_letter_code
_entity_poly.pdbx_strand_id
1 'polypeptide(L)'
;MVTKKNIGAALACALALGAWSGSTLATPINVSGVVWDPGSPLDLTIQALNFRESSVASVGDVLTGYGVIGSFNGTNPSTFCPGCDLNFTFQYTVSNITGNQVEFSPGSISFFVDNTTSFNVLNPTTAGIGTPWLTLSGHDGSVLGFGGTAQLFSTVVGTVTNPLTGSNGIGFLDASGGPAASYFQTHTQADGLGGFADFTLNSEFLFSQFQRIGCGTTPSPDPTNPCHYPITGTATLIGRSVAVPEPGAAGLLGLGLAFLGLFTWRRRKEGKRLS
;
A
#
# COMPACT_ATOMS: atom_id res chain seq x y z
N MET A 1 5.15 -34.47 50.38
CA MET A 1 6.59 -34.36 50.11
C MET A 1 6.81 -34.64 48.63
N VAL A 2 6.80 -33.61 47.78
CA VAL A 2 7.00 -33.77 46.32
C VAL A 2 8.49 -33.80 46.06
N THR A 3 9.01 -34.93 45.60
CA THR A 3 10.43 -35.18 45.37
C THR A 3 10.97 -34.34 44.20
N LYS A 4 12.20 -33.81 44.37
CA LYS A 4 12.94 -32.90 43.46
C LYS A 4 12.96 -33.29 41.96
N LYS A 5 12.70 -34.56 41.61
CA LYS A 5 12.62 -35.05 40.21
C LYS A 5 11.46 -34.44 39.40
N ASN A 6 10.37 -34.02 40.04
CA ASN A 6 9.19 -33.54 39.30
C ASN A 6 9.27 -32.05 38.89
N ILE A 7 10.30 -31.33 39.38
CA ILE A 7 10.51 -29.90 39.09
C ILE A 7 11.19 -29.70 37.73
N GLY A 8 12.10 -30.61 37.34
CA GLY A 8 12.77 -30.54 36.03
C GLY A 8 11.84 -30.82 34.86
N ALA A 9 10.89 -31.76 35.03
CA ALA A 9 9.91 -32.09 33.99
C ALA A 9 8.90 -30.95 33.75
N ALA A 10 8.45 -30.27 34.80
CA ALA A 10 7.51 -29.15 34.68
C ALA A 10 8.15 -27.91 34.01
N LEU A 11 9.44 -27.65 34.26
CA LEU A 11 10.17 -26.55 33.63
C LEU A 11 10.46 -26.86 32.14
N ALA A 12 10.80 -28.12 31.82
CA ALA A 12 11.02 -28.56 30.44
C ALA A 12 9.72 -28.51 29.60
N CYS A 13 8.56 -28.88 30.17
CA CYS A 13 7.28 -28.75 29.47
C CYS A 13 6.85 -27.28 29.27
N ALA A 14 7.15 -26.37 30.21
CA ALA A 14 6.87 -24.95 30.06
C ALA A 14 7.76 -24.27 28.99
N LEU A 15 9.02 -24.70 28.87
CA LEU A 15 9.94 -24.22 27.83
C LEU A 15 9.64 -24.84 26.46
N ALA A 16 9.16 -26.08 26.40
CA ALA A 16 8.74 -26.73 25.16
C ALA A 16 7.45 -26.12 24.59
N LEU A 17 6.52 -25.66 25.43
CA LEU A 17 5.32 -24.93 25.00
C LEU A 17 5.61 -23.48 24.56
N GLY A 18 6.67 -22.86 25.09
CA GLY A 18 7.16 -21.54 24.64
C GLY A 18 7.97 -21.59 23.34
N ALA A 19 8.44 -22.77 22.92
CA ALA A 19 9.15 -22.95 21.66
C ALA A 19 8.20 -23.16 20.45
N TRP A 20 6.91 -23.40 20.69
CA TRP A 20 5.88 -23.60 19.66
C TRP A 20 4.96 -22.39 19.45
N SER A 21 5.19 -21.27 20.14
CA SER A 21 4.52 -19.99 19.86
C SER A 21 5.12 -19.23 18.66
N GLY A 22 6.03 -19.86 17.91
CA GLY A 22 6.75 -19.26 16.79
C GLY A 22 6.05 -19.43 15.44
N SER A 23 4.85 -18.86 15.30
CA SER A 23 4.26 -18.40 14.03
C SER A 23 2.79 -18.05 14.28
N THR A 24 2.54 -16.93 14.97
CA THR A 24 1.22 -16.30 14.98
C THR A 24 0.98 -15.72 13.58
N LEU A 25 0.07 -16.33 12.81
CA LEU A 25 -0.38 -15.79 11.53
C LEU A 25 -1.15 -14.52 11.82
N ALA A 26 -0.63 -13.34 11.45
CA ALA A 26 -1.33 -12.07 11.70
C ALA A 26 -2.76 -12.15 11.16
N THR A 27 -3.76 -11.83 11.99
CA THR A 27 -5.15 -11.75 11.51
C THR A 27 -5.26 -10.72 10.38
N PRO A 28 -6.01 -11.01 9.29
CA PRO A 28 -6.31 -10.03 8.26
C PRO A 28 -6.89 -8.75 8.86
N ILE A 29 -6.34 -7.61 8.45
CA ILE A 29 -6.81 -6.28 8.82
C ILE A 29 -7.96 -5.92 7.88
N ASN A 30 -9.04 -5.36 8.43
CA ASN A 30 -10.15 -4.81 7.65
C ASN A 30 -10.35 -3.34 8.02
N VAL A 31 -10.17 -2.46 7.03
CA VAL A 31 -10.45 -1.03 7.17
C VAL A 31 -11.47 -0.64 6.12
N SER A 32 -12.68 -0.30 6.58
CA SER A 32 -13.79 0.16 5.74
C SER A 32 -14.14 -0.78 4.58
N GLY A 33 -14.03 -2.10 4.78
CA GLY A 33 -14.36 -3.11 3.77
C GLY A 33 -13.19 -3.57 2.91
N VAL A 34 -12.05 -2.87 2.98
CA VAL A 34 -10.79 -3.34 2.37
C VAL A 34 -10.05 -4.22 3.34
N VAL A 35 -9.74 -5.44 2.90
CA VAL A 35 -9.13 -6.50 3.72
C VAL A 35 -7.78 -6.90 3.16
N TRP A 36 -6.75 -6.95 4.01
CA TRP A 36 -5.44 -7.45 3.65
C TRP A 36 -4.80 -8.20 4.82
N ASP A 37 -3.87 -9.11 4.50
CA ASP A 37 -3.11 -9.88 5.49
C ASP A 37 -1.67 -9.34 5.59
N PRO A 38 -1.27 -8.70 6.70
CA PRO A 38 0.11 -8.26 6.95
C PRO A 38 1.13 -9.40 7.00
N GLY A 39 0.68 -10.64 7.26
CA GLY A 39 1.50 -11.84 7.25
C GLY A 39 1.71 -12.43 5.85
N SER A 40 1.10 -11.86 4.81
CA SER A 40 1.25 -12.34 3.44
C SER A 40 2.71 -12.23 2.97
N PRO A 41 3.24 -13.24 2.24
CA PRO A 41 4.54 -13.12 1.57
C PRO A 41 4.61 -11.96 0.56
N LEU A 42 3.45 -11.46 0.12
CA LEU A 42 3.29 -10.32 -0.77
C LEU A 42 2.68 -9.12 -0.04
N ASP A 43 2.97 -8.97 1.25
CA ASP A 43 2.47 -7.85 2.05
C ASP A 43 2.69 -6.51 1.32
N LEU A 44 1.59 -5.75 1.25
CA LEU A 44 1.47 -4.46 0.59
C LEU A 44 2.00 -4.41 -0.85
N THR A 45 1.77 -5.48 -1.61
CA THR A 45 1.89 -5.47 -3.07
C THR A 45 0.52 -5.20 -3.68
N ILE A 46 0.32 -3.99 -4.21
CA ILE A 46 -0.96 -3.51 -4.75
C ILE A 46 -0.79 -3.25 -6.24
N GLN A 47 -1.66 -3.82 -7.06
CA GLN A 47 -1.61 -3.68 -8.52
C GLN A 47 -2.86 -2.96 -9.04
N ALA A 48 -2.63 -1.91 -9.81
CA ALA A 48 -3.68 -1.19 -10.52
C ALA A 48 -4.03 -1.85 -11.85
N LEU A 49 -5.31 -1.82 -12.18
CA LEU A 49 -5.85 -2.13 -13.50
C LEU A 49 -6.49 -0.89 -14.10
N ASN A 50 -6.64 -0.90 -15.42
CA ASN A 50 -7.35 0.15 -16.14
C ASN A 50 -6.79 1.55 -15.87
N PHE A 51 -5.47 1.62 -15.67
CA PHE A 51 -4.74 2.82 -15.32
C PHE A 51 -4.65 3.76 -16.52
N ARG A 52 -5.06 5.01 -16.30
CA ARG A 52 -5.19 6.05 -17.33
C ARG A 52 -4.60 7.35 -16.84
N GLU A 53 -3.88 8.05 -17.71
CA GLU A 53 -3.27 9.34 -17.39
C GLU A 53 -3.48 10.36 -18.52
N SER A 54 -3.51 11.64 -18.13
CA SER A 54 -3.46 12.78 -19.03
C SER A 54 -2.06 12.94 -19.64
N SER A 55 -1.96 13.65 -20.75
CA SER A 55 -0.66 13.97 -21.36
C SER A 55 -0.11 15.27 -20.80
N VAL A 56 1.21 15.33 -20.57
CA VAL A 56 1.93 16.56 -20.24
C VAL A 56 2.93 16.92 -21.34
N ALA A 57 3.38 18.17 -21.39
CA ALA A 57 4.30 18.66 -22.40
C ALA A 57 5.40 19.58 -21.84
N SER A 58 5.10 20.31 -20.77
CA SER A 58 5.98 21.35 -20.22
C SER A 58 6.10 21.26 -18.70
N VAL A 59 7.17 21.83 -18.16
CA VAL A 59 7.31 22.07 -16.72
C VAL A 59 6.16 22.96 -16.24
N GLY A 60 5.54 22.59 -15.13
CA GLY A 60 4.34 23.23 -14.59
C GLY A 60 3.02 22.60 -15.03
N ASP A 61 3.02 21.71 -16.04
CA ASP A 61 1.83 20.94 -16.39
C ASP A 61 1.46 19.98 -15.25
N VAL A 62 0.16 19.70 -15.11
CA VAL A 62 -0.36 18.77 -14.11
C VAL A 62 -0.72 17.46 -14.80
N LEU A 63 0.05 16.41 -14.49
CA LEU A 63 -0.30 15.04 -14.78
C LEU A 63 -1.45 14.64 -13.86
N THR A 64 -2.53 14.13 -14.43
CA THR A 64 -3.68 13.60 -13.71
C THR A 64 -4.00 12.21 -14.21
N GLY A 65 -4.59 11.38 -13.37
CA GLY A 65 -5.01 10.08 -13.80
C GLY A 65 -5.88 9.36 -12.81
N TYR A 66 -6.36 8.20 -13.23
CA TYR A 66 -7.27 7.38 -12.45
C TYR A 66 -7.15 5.90 -12.79
N GLY A 67 -7.69 5.07 -11.93
CA GLY A 67 -7.75 3.64 -12.12
C GLY A 67 -8.51 2.92 -11.01
N VAL A 68 -8.41 1.60 -11.03
CA VAL A 68 -8.98 0.72 -10.01
C VAL A 68 -7.93 -0.28 -9.57
N ILE A 69 -7.96 -0.68 -8.30
CA ILE A 69 -7.09 -1.75 -7.81
C ILE A 69 -7.65 -3.10 -8.28
N GLY A 70 -6.80 -3.87 -8.95
CA GLY A 70 -7.12 -5.23 -9.38
C GLY A 70 -6.53 -6.32 -8.49
N SER A 71 -5.47 -6.01 -7.76
CA SER A 71 -4.90 -6.95 -6.80
C SER A 71 -4.36 -6.26 -5.56
N PHE A 72 -4.54 -6.91 -4.42
CA PHE A 72 -3.98 -6.53 -3.13
C PHE A 72 -3.41 -7.78 -2.45
N ASN A 73 -2.12 -7.77 -2.11
CA ASN A 73 -1.38 -8.92 -1.54
C ASN A 73 -1.53 -10.20 -2.38
N GLY A 74 -1.64 -10.06 -3.71
CA GLY A 74 -1.84 -11.17 -4.65
C GLY A 74 -3.26 -11.74 -4.70
N THR A 75 -4.21 -11.14 -3.98
CA THR A 75 -5.63 -11.52 -4.01
C THR A 75 -6.42 -10.65 -4.99
N ASN A 76 -7.61 -11.10 -5.39
CA ASN A 76 -8.49 -10.38 -6.32
C ASN A 76 -9.54 -9.52 -5.58
N PRO A 77 -10.29 -8.65 -6.28
CA PRO A 77 -11.23 -7.72 -5.63
C PRO A 77 -12.33 -8.41 -4.83
N SER A 78 -12.79 -9.59 -5.25
CA SER A 78 -13.79 -10.36 -4.48
C SER A 78 -13.27 -10.84 -3.12
N THR A 79 -11.95 -10.80 -2.91
CA THR A 79 -11.30 -11.16 -1.64
C THR A 79 -10.94 -9.92 -0.83
N PHE A 80 -10.23 -8.95 -1.41
CA PHE A 80 -9.74 -7.78 -0.67
C PHE A 80 -10.77 -6.64 -0.57
N CYS A 81 -11.77 -6.56 -1.45
CA CYS A 81 -12.84 -5.55 -1.42
C CYS A 81 -14.20 -6.20 -1.75
N PRO A 82 -14.72 -7.12 -0.91
CA PRO A 82 -15.93 -7.85 -1.25
C PRO A 82 -17.14 -6.91 -1.40
N GLY A 83 -17.67 -6.80 -2.61
CA GLY A 83 -18.81 -5.92 -2.92
C GLY A 83 -18.45 -4.44 -3.04
N CYS A 84 -17.16 -4.11 -3.23
CA CYS A 84 -16.71 -2.76 -3.50
C CYS A 84 -15.66 -2.70 -4.61
N ASP A 85 -15.54 -1.51 -5.21
CA ASP A 85 -14.42 -1.12 -6.06
C ASP A 85 -13.49 -0.20 -5.26
N LEU A 86 -12.22 -0.56 -5.16
CA LEU A 86 -11.17 0.31 -4.63
C LEU A 86 -10.59 1.11 -5.80
N ASN A 87 -11.14 2.29 -6.05
CA ASN A 87 -10.72 3.17 -7.14
C ASN A 87 -9.78 4.26 -6.62
N PHE A 88 -9.07 4.91 -7.54
CA PHE A 88 -8.17 6.00 -7.18
C PHE A 88 -8.10 7.07 -8.25
N THR A 89 -7.69 8.26 -7.81
CA THR A 89 -7.26 9.37 -8.65
C THR A 89 -5.90 9.86 -8.17
N PHE A 90 -5.13 10.45 -9.06
CA PHE A 90 -3.86 11.07 -8.71
C PHE A 90 -3.62 12.34 -9.48
N GLN A 91 -2.77 13.20 -8.92
CA GLN A 91 -2.24 14.36 -9.60
C GLN A 91 -0.78 14.60 -9.21
N TYR A 92 0.03 15.00 -10.17
CA TYR A 92 1.43 15.39 -9.97
C TYR A 92 1.79 16.53 -10.92
N THR A 93 2.57 17.51 -10.45
CA THR A 93 3.06 18.60 -11.30
C THR A 93 4.42 18.25 -11.89
N VAL A 94 4.62 18.49 -13.19
CA VAL A 94 5.93 18.36 -13.83
C VAL A 94 6.87 19.39 -13.23
N SER A 95 7.91 18.93 -12.54
CA SER A 95 8.92 19.80 -11.92
C SER A 95 10.12 20.02 -12.84
N ASN A 96 10.48 19.03 -13.66
CA ASN A 96 11.62 19.11 -14.57
C ASN A 96 11.47 18.15 -15.75
N ILE A 97 12.02 18.55 -16.90
CA ILE A 97 12.15 17.71 -18.11
C ILE A 97 13.58 17.83 -18.61
N THR A 98 14.33 16.74 -18.63
CA THR A 98 15.70 16.68 -19.14
C THR A 98 15.83 15.55 -20.15
N GLY A 99 15.90 15.89 -21.44
CA GLY A 99 15.93 14.88 -22.50
C GLY A 99 14.67 14.02 -22.50
N ASN A 100 14.82 12.73 -22.23
CA ASN A 100 13.71 11.78 -22.12
C ASN A 100 13.30 11.46 -20.68
N GLN A 101 13.86 12.18 -19.70
CA GLN A 101 13.53 12.05 -18.30
C GLN A 101 12.58 13.14 -17.86
N VAL A 102 11.56 12.75 -17.11
CA VAL A 102 10.56 13.67 -16.54
C VAL A 102 10.50 13.43 -15.03
N GLU A 103 10.60 14.52 -14.28
CA GLU A 103 10.47 14.53 -12.82
C GLU A 103 9.16 15.23 -12.46
N PHE A 104 8.47 14.72 -11.44
CA PHE A 104 7.22 15.31 -10.97
C PHE A 104 7.24 15.55 -9.46
N SER A 105 6.92 16.78 -9.08
CA SER A 105 6.71 17.26 -7.71
C SER A 105 5.94 18.59 -7.72
N PRO A 106 5.03 18.84 -6.76
CA PRO A 106 4.48 17.90 -5.79
C PRO A 106 3.33 17.06 -6.39
N GLY A 107 2.89 16.04 -5.67
CA GLY A 107 1.66 15.32 -6.01
C GLY A 107 1.16 14.36 -4.95
N SER A 108 0.05 13.68 -5.28
CA SER A 108 -0.64 12.77 -4.37
C SER A 108 -1.54 11.78 -5.11
N ILE A 109 -1.81 10.64 -4.48
CA ILE A 109 -2.77 9.63 -4.90
C ILE A 109 -3.85 9.51 -3.82
N SER A 110 -5.12 9.55 -4.22
CA SER A 110 -6.26 9.36 -3.31
C SER A 110 -7.05 8.12 -3.70
N PHE A 111 -7.29 7.24 -2.72
CA PHE A 111 -8.03 6.00 -2.87
C PHE A 111 -9.40 6.10 -2.22
N PHE A 112 -10.39 5.50 -2.86
CA PHE A 112 -11.78 5.55 -2.47
C PHE A 112 -12.38 4.15 -2.52
N VAL A 113 -13.15 3.82 -1.49
CA VAL A 113 -13.95 2.60 -1.45
C VAL A 113 -15.36 2.95 -1.91
N ASP A 114 -15.76 2.39 -3.05
CA ASP A 114 -17.09 2.57 -3.61
C ASP A 114 -17.87 1.26 -3.58
N ASN A 115 -19.03 1.27 -2.93
CA ASN A 115 -19.99 0.15 -2.88
C ASN A 115 -21.34 0.53 -3.52
N THR A 116 -21.41 1.68 -4.19
CA THR A 116 -22.63 2.26 -4.75
C THR A 116 -22.62 2.30 -6.26
N THR A 117 -21.47 2.62 -6.86
CA THR A 117 -21.29 2.63 -8.31
C THR A 117 -20.17 1.69 -8.72
N SER A 118 -20.30 1.10 -9.91
CA SER A 118 -19.24 0.30 -10.47
C SER A 118 -18.27 1.18 -11.25
N PHE A 119 -16.99 0.99 -11.00
CA PHE A 119 -15.93 1.66 -11.74
C PHE A 119 -16.04 1.35 -13.24
N ASN A 120 -15.95 2.38 -14.07
CA ASN A 120 -15.92 2.24 -15.52
C ASN A 120 -14.78 3.06 -16.09
N VAL A 121 -13.76 2.39 -16.62
CA VAL A 121 -12.60 3.04 -17.25
C VAL A 121 -12.97 3.99 -18.39
N LEU A 122 -14.11 3.77 -19.05
CA LEU A 122 -14.62 4.61 -20.14
C LEU A 122 -15.36 5.85 -19.65
N ASN A 123 -15.61 5.96 -18.35
CA ASN A 123 -16.29 7.09 -17.73
C ASN A 123 -15.44 7.61 -16.54
N PRO A 124 -14.57 8.61 -16.76
CA PRO A 124 -13.72 9.19 -15.72
C PRO A 124 -14.50 9.65 -14.47
N THR A 125 -15.78 10.02 -14.62
CA THR A 125 -16.62 10.45 -13.49
C THR A 125 -16.96 9.35 -12.49
N THR A 126 -16.65 8.09 -12.81
CA THR A 126 -16.77 6.95 -11.88
C THR A 126 -15.53 6.75 -11.01
N ALA A 127 -14.43 7.45 -11.31
CA ALA A 127 -13.25 7.46 -10.46
C ALA A 127 -13.34 8.59 -9.42
N GLY A 128 -12.69 8.40 -8.27
CA GLY A 128 -12.76 9.38 -7.17
C GLY A 128 -14.10 9.40 -6.45
N ILE A 129 -14.95 8.39 -6.68
CA ILE A 129 -16.25 8.22 -6.03
C ILE A 129 -16.11 7.23 -4.89
N GLY A 130 -16.89 7.45 -3.82
CA GLY A 130 -16.92 6.59 -2.65
C GLY A 130 -16.34 7.27 -1.40
N THR A 131 -16.09 6.47 -0.37
CA THR A 131 -15.54 6.95 0.89
C THR A 131 -14.01 7.03 0.80
N PRO A 132 -13.37 8.18 1.11
CA PRO A 132 -11.92 8.27 1.15
C PRO A 132 -11.32 7.24 2.11
N TRP A 133 -10.35 6.47 1.63
CA TRP A 133 -9.80 5.33 2.35
C TRP A 133 -8.31 5.49 2.67
N LEU A 134 -7.53 5.94 1.69
CA LEU A 134 -6.11 6.19 1.83
C LEU A 134 -5.73 7.38 0.96
N THR A 135 -4.85 8.24 1.46
CA THR A 135 -4.18 9.27 0.69
C THR A 135 -2.68 9.04 0.83
N LEU A 136 -2.02 8.99 -0.32
CA LEU A 136 -0.57 8.93 -0.43
C LEU A 136 -0.07 10.28 -0.92
N SER A 137 0.85 10.89 -0.19
CA SER A 137 1.57 12.09 -0.63
C SER A 137 2.89 11.66 -1.27
N GLY A 138 3.35 12.37 -2.31
CA GLY A 138 4.67 12.11 -2.85
C GLY A 138 5.76 12.41 -1.83
N HIS A 139 6.76 11.52 -1.77
CA HIS A 139 7.95 11.62 -0.93
C HIS A 139 9.13 11.96 -1.82
N ASP A 140 9.94 12.96 -1.44
CA ASP A 140 11.09 13.35 -2.25
C ASP A 140 12.19 12.28 -2.16
N GLY A 141 12.59 11.72 -3.30
CA GLY A 141 13.66 10.74 -3.40
C GLY A 141 14.71 11.10 -4.44
N SER A 142 15.61 10.17 -4.71
CA SER A 142 16.62 10.25 -5.77
C SER A 142 16.76 8.91 -6.48
N VAL A 143 16.74 8.96 -7.82
CA VAL A 143 16.89 7.78 -8.67
C VAL A 143 18.11 7.97 -9.56
N LEU A 144 18.96 6.94 -9.63
CA LEU A 144 20.15 6.96 -10.47
C LEU A 144 19.78 7.26 -11.92
N GLY A 145 20.48 8.23 -12.51
CA GLY A 145 20.24 8.69 -13.88
C GLY A 145 19.43 9.98 -13.96
N PHE A 146 18.67 10.35 -12.92
CA PHE A 146 17.97 11.62 -12.84
C PHE A 146 18.86 12.71 -12.23
N GLY A 147 18.59 13.96 -12.59
CA GLY A 147 19.45 15.09 -12.23
C GLY A 147 19.15 15.70 -10.87
N GLY A 148 17.93 15.50 -10.35
CA GLY A 148 17.46 16.13 -9.12
C GLY A 148 16.77 15.19 -8.14
N THR A 149 16.11 15.81 -7.16
CA THR A 149 15.18 15.17 -6.22
C THR A 149 13.75 15.44 -6.65
N ALA A 150 12.92 14.42 -6.67
CA ALA A 150 11.52 14.51 -7.03
C ALA A 150 10.70 13.38 -6.38
N GLN A 151 9.38 13.42 -6.56
CA GLN A 151 8.47 12.44 -5.98
C GLN A 151 8.16 11.29 -6.95
N LEU A 152 8.00 11.61 -8.24
CA LEU A 152 7.95 10.65 -9.33
C LEU A 152 9.02 10.93 -10.37
N PHE A 153 9.51 9.86 -10.96
CA PHE A 153 10.55 9.83 -11.98
C PHE A 153 10.06 8.99 -13.15
N SER A 154 10.20 9.50 -14.36
CA SER A 154 9.75 8.84 -15.57
C SER A 154 10.84 8.84 -16.63
N THR A 155 11.09 7.68 -17.22
CA THR A 155 11.92 7.55 -18.43
C THR A 155 11.00 7.26 -19.60
N VAL A 156 11.00 8.17 -20.57
CA VAL A 156 10.11 8.11 -21.71
C VAL A 156 10.83 7.56 -22.93
N VAL A 157 10.17 6.65 -23.64
CA VAL A 157 10.53 6.29 -25.02
C VAL A 157 9.59 7.09 -25.92
N GLY A 158 10.11 7.78 -26.94
CA GLY A 158 9.31 8.67 -27.78
C GLY A 158 9.31 10.11 -27.26
N THR A 159 8.13 10.73 -27.13
CA THR A 159 8.01 12.10 -26.59
C THR A 159 7.20 12.10 -25.29
N VAL A 160 7.43 13.10 -24.44
CA VAL A 160 6.71 13.25 -23.16
C VAL A 160 5.19 13.28 -23.36
N THR A 161 4.71 13.94 -24.42
CA THR A 161 3.28 14.02 -24.74
C THR A 161 2.72 12.72 -25.33
N ASN A 162 3.55 11.95 -26.03
CA ASN A 162 3.16 10.70 -26.69
C ASN A 162 4.18 9.58 -26.37
N PRO A 163 4.19 9.07 -25.12
CA PRO A 163 5.10 8.01 -24.74
C PRO A 163 4.83 6.73 -25.55
N LEU A 164 5.89 5.99 -25.87
CA LEU A 164 5.82 4.73 -26.60
C LEU A 164 6.07 3.56 -25.65
N THR A 165 5.87 2.34 -26.16
CA THR A 165 6.18 1.10 -25.44
C THR A 165 7.61 1.12 -24.91
N GLY A 166 7.77 0.75 -23.64
CA GLY A 166 9.04 0.78 -22.92
C GLY A 166 9.24 2.04 -22.06
N SER A 167 8.26 2.96 -22.03
CA SER A 167 8.26 4.05 -21.04
C SER A 167 7.87 3.54 -19.66
N ASN A 168 8.59 3.99 -18.64
CA ASN A 168 8.46 3.49 -17.28
C ASN A 168 8.54 4.61 -16.24
N GLY A 169 7.92 4.39 -15.09
CA GLY A 169 7.89 5.31 -13.97
C GLY A 169 8.29 4.64 -12.65
N ILE A 170 8.93 5.42 -11.78
CA ILE A 170 9.27 5.07 -10.41
C ILE A 170 8.81 6.21 -9.51
N GLY A 171 8.31 5.91 -8.32
CA GLY A 171 7.88 6.93 -7.37
C GLY A 171 8.06 6.53 -5.93
N PHE A 172 8.17 7.52 -5.05
CA PHE A 172 8.20 7.33 -3.61
C PHE A 172 7.00 8.04 -2.99
N LEU A 173 6.31 7.38 -2.07
CA LEU A 173 5.10 7.93 -1.46
C LEU A 173 5.00 7.60 0.03
N ASP A 174 4.38 8.52 0.77
CA ASP A 174 4.06 8.38 2.19
C ASP A 174 2.55 8.31 2.40
N ALA A 175 2.12 7.43 3.31
CA ALA A 175 0.75 7.37 3.77
C ALA A 175 0.43 8.60 4.65
N SER A 176 -0.32 9.54 4.11
CA SER A 176 -0.56 10.85 4.72
C SER A 176 -1.99 11.08 5.21
N GLY A 177 -2.97 10.30 4.74
CA GLY A 177 -4.37 10.51 5.11
C GLY A 177 -5.30 9.31 4.89
N GLY A 178 -6.51 9.42 5.43
CA GLY A 178 -7.54 8.38 5.36
C GLY A 178 -7.46 7.36 6.51
N PRO A 179 -8.54 6.58 6.73
CA PRO A 179 -8.62 5.61 7.82
C PRO A 179 -7.58 4.49 7.74
N ALA A 180 -7.02 4.21 6.57
CA ALA A 180 -6.01 3.16 6.40
C ALA A 180 -4.56 3.65 6.59
N ALA A 181 -4.31 4.97 6.64
CA ALA A 181 -2.94 5.52 6.60
C ALA A 181 -2.01 4.97 7.68
N SER A 182 -2.46 4.90 8.94
CA SER A 182 -1.63 4.46 10.06
C SER A 182 -1.14 3.01 9.94
N TYR A 183 -1.76 2.20 9.08
CA TYR A 183 -1.34 0.84 8.84
C TYR A 183 -0.23 0.73 7.80
N PHE A 184 0.07 1.81 7.08
CA PHE A 184 1.05 1.82 6.00
C PHE A 184 2.24 2.76 6.26
N GLN A 185 2.23 3.51 7.36
CA GLN A 185 3.32 4.40 7.80
C GLN A 185 4.54 3.63 8.34
N THR A 186 5.14 2.77 7.53
CA THR A 186 6.24 1.89 7.94
C THR A 186 7.61 2.47 7.70
N HIS A 187 7.77 3.44 6.80
CA HIS A 187 9.07 4.04 6.44
C HIS A 187 10.11 2.97 6.11
N THR A 188 9.79 2.09 5.16
CA THR A 188 10.63 0.91 4.84
C THR A 188 11.29 0.94 3.47
N GLN A 189 10.82 1.79 2.57
CA GLN A 189 11.31 1.87 1.20
C GLN A 189 12.39 2.94 1.13
N ALA A 190 13.63 2.56 0.79
CA ALA A 190 14.73 3.52 0.70
C ALA A 190 14.49 4.55 -0.41
N ASP A 191 14.68 5.82 -0.09
CA ASP A 191 14.41 6.96 -0.99
C ASP A 191 15.61 7.35 -1.89
N GLY A 192 16.77 6.73 -1.69
CA GLY A 192 18.03 7.08 -2.39
C GLY A 192 18.75 8.33 -1.85
N LEU A 193 18.18 9.02 -0.85
CA LEU A 193 18.73 10.17 -0.13
C LEU A 193 19.23 9.82 1.28
N GLY A 194 18.98 8.59 1.72
CA GLY A 194 19.34 8.09 3.05
C GLY A 194 18.18 8.13 4.06
N GLY A 195 16.98 8.49 3.60
CA GLY A 195 15.73 8.34 4.33
C GLY A 195 14.90 7.16 3.82
N PHE A 196 13.63 7.14 4.23
CA PHE A 196 12.70 6.08 3.88
C PHE A 196 11.29 6.63 3.63
N ALA A 197 10.70 6.19 2.53
CA ALA A 197 9.29 6.33 2.20
C ALA A 197 8.48 5.11 2.66
N ASP A 198 7.15 5.22 2.65
CA ASP A 198 6.26 4.10 2.93
C ASP A 198 6.09 3.15 1.74
N PHE A 199 6.03 3.71 0.53
CA PHE A 199 5.78 2.99 -0.71
C PHE A 199 6.78 3.33 -1.81
N THR A 200 7.08 2.33 -2.65
CA THR A 200 7.63 2.52 -3.99
C THR A 200 6.56 2.21 -5.02
N LEU A 201 6.34 3.15 -5.95
CA LEU A 201 5.53 2.97 -7.14
C LEU A 201 6.43 2.53 -8.31
N ASN A 202 6.00 1.54 -9.05
CA ASN A 202 6.56 1.19 -10.36
C ASN A 202 5.44 1.19 -11.39
N SER A 203 5.65 1.84 -12.54
CA SER A 203 4.66 1.90 -13.60
C SER A 203 5.27 1.68 -14.97
N GLU A 204 4.43 1.19 -15.88
CA GLU A 204 4.70 1.11 -17.31
C GLU A 204 3.53 1.75 -18.04
N PHE A 205 3.81 2.60 -19.01
CA PHE A 205 2.77 3.36 -19.70
C PHE A 205 3.13 3.60 -21.16
N LEU A 206 2.10 3.79 -21.97
CA LEU A 206 2.23 4.15 -23.37
C LEU A 206 1.02 4.96 -23.83
N PHE A 207 1.25 5.77 -24.84
CA PHE A 207 0.22 6.52 -25.52
C PHE A 207 -0.62 5.58 -26.37
N SER A 208 -1.86 5.39 -25.95
CA SER A 208 -2.85 4.61 -26.68
C SER A 208 -4.09 5.47 -26.82
N GLN A 209 -4.10 6.32 -27.86
CA GLN A 209 -5.29 7.09 -28.20
C GLN A 209 -6.49 6.15 -28.27
N PHE A 210 -7.59 6.59 -27.67
CA PHE A 210 -8.85 5.89 -27.72
C PHE A 210 -9.42 5.96 -29.15
N GLN A 211 -8.84 5.20 -30.09
CA GLN A 211 -9.31 5.14 -31.48
C GLN A 211 -10.76 4.66 -31.58
N ARG A 212 -11.26 3.97 -30.54
CA ARG A 212 -12.61 3.43 -30.48
C ARG A 212 -13.71 4.40 -30.00
N ILE A 213 -13.37 5.58 -29.45
CA ILE A 213 -14.35 6.54 -28.87
C ILE A 213 -14.47 7.84 -29.70
N GLY A 214 -14.01 7.85 -30.95
CA GLY A 214 -14.09 9.08 -31.76
C GLY A 214 -13.30 10.24 -31.15
N CYS A 215 -12.32 9.93 -30.29
CA CYS A 215 -11.36 10.92 -29.80
C CYS A 215 -10.60 11.50 -31.00
N GLY A 216 -10.52 12.82 -31.06
CA GLY A 216 -9.70 13.51 -32.06
C GLY A 216 -8.21 13.20 -31.88
N THR A 217 -7.39 13.78 -32.75
CA THR A 217 -5.92 13.65 -32.67
C THR A 217 -5.33 14.39 -31.47
N THR A 218 -6.08 15.32 -30.88
CA THR A 218 -5.73 16.09 -29.70
C THR A 218 -6.52 15.60 -28.47
N PRO A 219 -5.87 15.42 -27.30
CA PRO A 219 -6.57 15.11 -26.06
C PRO A 219 -7.66 16.13 -25.73
N SER A 220 -8.76 15.66 -25.14
CA SER A 220 -9.84 16.55 -24.69
C SER A 220 -9.35 17.44 -23.54
N PRO A 221 -9.68 18.74 -23.50
CA PRO A 221 -9.38 19.57 -22.33
C PRO A 221 -10.33 19.29 -21.15
N ASP A 222 -11.48 18.65 -21.40
CA ASP A 222 -12.47 18.31 -20.37
C ASP A 222 -12.09 17.02 -19.64
N PRO A 223 -11.77 17.06 -18.33
CA PRO A 223 -11.35 15.89 -17.55
C PRO A 223 -12.48 14.89 -17.26
N THR A 224 -13.73 15.23 -17.58
CA THR A 224 -14.85 14.28 -17.51
C THR A 224 -14.96 13.42 -18.76
N ASN A 225 -14.25 13.79 -19.83
CA ASN A 225 -14.22 13.06 -21.10
C ASN A 225 -13.09 12.00 -21.08
N PRO A 226 -13.36 10.72 -21.43
CA PRO A 226 -12.32 9.70 -21.51
C PRO A 226 -11.17 10.04 -22.48
N CYS A 227 -11.42 10.88 -23.50
CA CYS A 227 -10.38 11.37 -24.42
C CYS A 227 -9.37 12.33 -23.77
N HIS A 228 -9.58 12.77 -22.54
CA HIS A 228 -8.61 13.55 -21.77
C HIS A 228 -7.41 12.71 -21.31
N TYR A 229 -7.58 11.38 -21.23
CA TYR A 229 -6.59 10.45 -20.68
C TYR A 229 -6.08 9.48 -21.76
N PRO A 230 -5.22 9.95 -22.69
CA PRO A 230 -4.76 9.16 -23.82
C PRO A 230 -3.66 8.15 -23.47
N ILE A 231 -3.08 8.25 -22.28
CA ILE A 231 -2.02 7.34 -21.82
C ILE A 231 -2.69 6.19 -21.05
N THR A 232 -2.26 4.97 -21.33
CA THR A 232 -2.69 3.75 -20.64
C THR A 232 -1.47 3.04 -20.07
N GLY A 233 -1.65 2.33 -18.97
CA GLY A 233 -0.55 1.61 -18.38
C GLY A 233 -0.94 0.60 -17.31
N THR A 234 0.06 0.24 -16.52
CA THR A 234 -0.07 -0.50 -15.28
C THR A 234 0.77 0.17 -14.20
N ALA A 235 0.38 -0.03 -12.95
CA ALA A 235 1.10 0.49 -11.80
C ALA A 235 1.07 -0.53 -10.67
N THR A 236 2.20 -0.68 -10.00
CA THR A 236 2.35 -1.50 -8.80
C THR A 236 2.90 -0.65 -7.67
N LEU A 237 2.20 -0.63 -6.54
CA LEU A 237 2.70 -0.08 -5.29
C LEU A 237 3.25 -1.23 -4.44
N ILE A 238 4.43 -0.99 -3.87
CA ILE A 238 5.15 -1.94 -3.02
C ILE A 238 5.50 -1.22 -1.74
N GLY A 239 5.18 -1.81 -0.59
CA GLY A 239 5.62 -1.33 0.71
C GLY A 239 5.54 -2.42 1.76
N ARG A 240 5.26 -2.04 3.00
CA ARG A 240 4.95 -2.98 4.11
C ARG A 240 3.85 -2.41 4.98
N SER A 241 3.00 -3.27 5.50
CA SER A 241 1.99 -2.88 6.47
C SER A 241 2.46 -3.11 7.91
N VAL A 242 1.91 -2.35 8.84
CA VAL A 242 2.19 -2.53 10.27
C VAL A 242 1.52 -3.81 10.73
N ALA A 243 2.33 -4.78 11.17
CA ALA A 243 1.82 -5.97 11.83
C ALA A 243 1.15 -5.57 13.15
N VAL A 244 -0.18 -5.69 13.23
CA VAL A 244 -0.92 -5.47 14.47
C VAL A 244 -0.65 -6.66 15.40
N PRO A 245 -0.05 -6.47 16.59
CA PRO A 245 0.19 -7.56 17.52
C PRO A 245 -1.15 -8.21 17.92
N GLU A 246 -1.26 -9.53 17.74
CA GLU A 246 -2.50 -10.21 18.06
C GLU A 246 -2.83 -10.11 19.56
N PRO A 247 -4.11 -9.88 19.92
CA PRO A 247 -4.56 -9.97 21.31
C PRO A 247 -4.24 -11.33 21.94
N GLY A 248 -4.09 -12.38 21.13
CA GLY A 248 -3.80 -13.74 21.58
C GLY A 248 -2.44 -13.89 22.24
N ALA A 249 -1.38 -13.27 21.72
CA ALA A 249 -0.04 -13.37 22.32
C ALA A 249 0.04 -12.60 23.65
N ALA A 250 -0.52 -11.38 23.70
CA ALA A 250 -0.62 -10.61 24.95
C ALA A 250 -1.56 -11.27 25.96
N GLY A 251 -2.67 -11.86 25.50
CA GLY A 251 -3.63 -12.60 26.31
C GLY A 251 -3.06 -13.89 26.87
N LEU A 252 -2.31 -14.68 26.08
CA LEU A 252 -1.67 -15.91 26.53
C LEU A 252 -0.45 -15.64 27.42
N LEU A 253 0.33 -14.60 27.15
CA LEU A 253 1.37 -14.12 28.05
C LEU A 253 0.75 -13.64 29.38
N GLY A 254 -0.33 -12.86 29.30
CA GLY A 254 -1.09 -12.37 30.46
C GLY A 254 -1.70 -13.50 31.28
N LEU A 255 -2.29 -14.51 30.63
CA LEU A 255 -2.79 -15.72 31.29
C LEU A 255 -1.66 -16.56 31.87
N GLY A 256 -0.55 -16.74 31.15
CA GLY A 256 0.63 -17.46 31.63
C GLY A 256 1.21 -16.82 32.89
N LEU A 257 1.32 -15.49 32.91
CA LEU A 257 1.74 -14.71 34.08
C LEU A 257 0.71 -14.77 35.22
N ALA A 258 -0.59 -14.76 34.91
CA ALA A 258 -1.65 -14.92 35.91
C ALA A 258 -1.61 -16.31 36.59
N PHE A 259 -1.40 -17.37 35.82
CA PHE A 259 -1.21 -18.73 36.36
C PHE A 259 0.06 -18.80 37.22
N LEU A 260 1.19 -18.26 36.76
CA LEU A 260 2.42 -18.15 37.55
C LEU A 260 2.22 -17.37 38.87
N GLY A 261 1.46 -16.27 38.83
CA GLY A 261 1.07 -15.50 40.01
C GLY A 261 0.21 -16.29 40.99
N LEU A 262 -0.78 -17.05 40.50
CA LEU A 262 -1.62 -17.93 41.32
C LEU A 262 -0.84 -19.07 41.97
N PHE A 263 0.11 -19.67 41.25
CA PHE A 263 0.96 -20.74 41.78
C PHE A 263 1.93 -20.25 42.85
N THR A 264 2.52 -19.06 42.69
CA THR A 264 3.41 -18.45 43.69
C THR A 264 2.64 -17.99 44.93
N TRP A 265 1.42 -17.47 44.76
CA TRP A 265 0.54 -17.08 45.87
C TRP A 265 0.08 -18.28 46.71
N ARG A 266 -0.31 -19.39 46.06
CA ARG A 266 -0.67 -20.64 46.76
C ARG A 266 0.47 -21.17 47.63
N ARG A 267 1.71 -21.15 47.13
CA ARG A 267 2.90 -21.59 47.91
C ARG A 267 3.15 -20.73 49.16
N ARG A 268 2.90 -19.42 49.10
CA ARG A 268 3.03 -18.53 50.27
C ARG A 268 1.99 -18.82 51.36
N LYS A 269 0.78 -19.25 50.99
CA LYS A 269 -0.26 -19.64 51.97
C LYS A 269 0.05 -20.97 52.66
N GLU A 270 0.63 -21.93 51.94
CA GLU A 270 1.02 -23.22 52.53
C GLU A 270 2.21 -23.09 53.47
N GLY A 271 3.18 -22.21 53.17
CA GLY A 271 4.32 -21.93 54.05
C GLY A 271 3.96 -21.27 55.39
N LYS A 272 2.84 -20.54 55.47
CA LYS A 272 2.36 -19.90 56.72
C LYS A 272 1.46 -20.80 57.58
N ARG A 273 1.02 -21.96 57.07
CA ARG A 273 0.23 -22.95 57.84
C ARG A 273 1.09 -23.98 58.59
N LEU A 274 2.41 -23.91 58.41
CA LEU A 274 3.41 -24.81 59.00
C LEU A 274 4.34 -24.10 59.99
N SER A 275 4.01 -22.86 60.39
CA SER A 275 4.63 -22.14 61.53
C SER A 275 3.59 -21.98 62.63
#